data_AF-A0A8S3HIB8-F1
#
_entry.id   AF-A0A8S3HIB8-F1
#
_cell.length_a   1.000
_cell.length_b   1.000
_cell.length_c   1.000
_cell.angle_alpha   90.00
_cell.angle_beta   90.00
_cell.angle_gamma   90.00
#
_symmetry.space_group_name_H-M   'P 1'
#
loop_
_entity.id
_entity.type
_entity.pdbx_description
1 polymer ?
#
loop_
_entity_poly.entity_id
_entity_poly.type
_entity_poly.pdbx_seq_one_letter_code
_entity_poly.pdbx_strand_id
1 'polypeptide(L)'
;PIVRIDQPYTEIFRNFVYDNNETLDRSIRLLPWKHLHARKTFLRHLTIENSSELFNQKLQNSLEIFEKCHQHDLYDKKQILMNDSIEIDQDRAWKVYTDHELVTQYLNDKHYQLIDDPDQADILFVMKQLNEFRHETIENKLISQFPFENIITNKELLALTARRWKSLYGSSTSDNDPYIDSHGSPPWLATTFNLTYELSQFAVYFQYREDQQLDNTWIVKPINLTRSIDMSVTNSLDMIIRLPESGPKIACKYVSSPVLLKIPEMENQSIKFDVRYVIL
;
A
#
# COMPACT_ATOMS: atom_id res chain seq x y z
N PRO A 1 -21.08 2.72 -20.87
CA PRO A 1 -21.24 1.83 -22.04
C PRO A 1 -22.72 1.55 -22.30
N ILE A 2 -23.14 1.75 -23.55
CA ILE A 2 -24.51 1.56 -24.03
C ILE A 2 -24.84 0.07 -23.95
N VAL A 3 -25.89 -0.28 -23.19
CA VAL A 3 -26.40 -1.66 -23.08
C VAL A 3 -27.04 -2.04 -24.42
N ARG A 4 -26.72 -3.22 -24.95
CA ARG A 4 -27.32 -3.76 -26.19
C ARG A 4 -28.82 -3.99 -25.99
N ILE A 5 -29.61 -3.44 -26.92
CA ILE A 5 -31.07 -3.34 -26.89
C ILE A 5 -31.67 -4.57 -27.57
N ASP A 6 -31.30 -5.75 -27.09
CA ASP A 6 -31.67 -7.00 -27.76
C ASP A 6 -32.84 -7.70 -27.03
N GLN A 7 -33.35 -7.11 -25.94
CA GLN A 7 -34.48 -7.65 -25.16
C GLN A 7 -35.58 -6.60 -24.92
N PRO A 8 -36.87 -7.01 -25.00
CA PRO A 8 -37.99 -6.09 -24.81
C PRO A 8 -38.17 -5.76 -23.32
N TYR A 9 -38.06 -4.47 -23.00
CA TYR A 9 -38.50 -3.83 -21.75
C TYR A 9 -38.00 -4.44 -20.42
N THR A 10 -36.68 -4.57 -20.25
CA THR A 10 -36.11 -4.44 -18.90
C THR A 10 -35.97 -2.96 -18.57
N GLU A 11 -36.53 -2.51 -17.43
CA GLU A 11 -36.30 -1.14 -16.93
C GLU A 11 -34.80 -0.86 -16.93
N ILE A 12 -34.38 0.13 -17.71
CA ILE A 12 -32.98 0.54 -17.80
C ILE A 12 -32.66 1.34 -16.53
N PHE A 13 -32.37 0.64 -15.44
CA PHE A 13 -31.73 1.28 -14.30
C PHE A 13 -30.30 1.62 -14.70
N ARG A 14 -29.90 2.88 -14.54
CA ARG A 14 -28.48 3.24 -14.58
C ARG A 14 -27.79 2.44 -13.48
N ASN A 15 -26.99 1.46 -13.85
CA ASN A 15 -26.15 0.78 -12.89
C ASN A 15 -25.03 1.75 -12.48
N PHE A 16 -25.19 2.39 -11.32
CA PHE A 16 -24.23 3.36 -10.79
C PHE A 16 -22.97 2.70 -10.21
N VAL A 17 -22.90 1.36 -10.16
CA VAL A 17 -21.77 0.57 -9.65
C VAL A 17 -21.50 -0.61 -10.59
N TYR A 18 -20.32 -0.65 -11.20
CA TYR A 18 -19.90 -1.70 -12.13
C TYR A 18 -19.66 -3.05 -11.42
N ASP A 19 -19.92 -4.17 -12.11
CA ASP A 19 -19.58 -5.56 -11.72
C ASP A 19 -19.72 -5.92 -10.23
N ASN A 20 -20.90 -5.71 -9.66
CA ASN A 20 -21.19 -6.24 -8.34
C ASN A 20 -22.62 -6.78 -8.31
N ASN A 21 -22.74 -8.11 -8.23
CA ASN A 21 -23.92 -8.78 -7.66
C ASN A 21 -24.09 -8.34 -6.19
N GLU A 22 -25.19 -8.67 -5.51
CA GLU A 22 -25.58 -8.16 -4.18
C GLU A 22 -24.53 -8.32 -3.05
N THR A 23 -23.46 -7.52 -3.09
CA THR A 23 -22.39 -7.50 -2.09
C THR A 23 -22.55 -6.33 -1.14
N LEU A 24 -22.01 -6.48 0.07
CA LEU A 24 -21.91 -5.38 1.04
C LEU A 24 -21.21 -4.17 0.41
N ASP A 25 -20.15 -4.40 -0.36
CA ASP A 25 -19.40 -3.37 -1.08
C ASP A 25 -20.26 -2.57 -2.06
N ARG A 26 -21.17 -3.22 -2.80
CA ARG A 26 -22.15 -2.51 -3.65
C ARG A 26 -23.01 -1.57 -2.81
N SER A 27 -23.51 -2.05 -1.68
CA SER A 27 -24.36 -1.26 -0.78
C SER A 27 -23.62 -0.05 -0.20
N ILE A 28 -22.32 -0.20 0.09
CA ILE A 28 -21.44 0.89 0.54
C ILE A 28 -21.18 1.89 -0.59
N ARG A 29 -20.88 1.42 -1.81
CA ARG A 29 -20.67 2.31 -2.96
C ARG A 29 -21.91 3.13 -3.29
N LEU A 30 -23.11 2.60 -3.03
CA LEU A 30 -24.38 3.29 -3.25
C LEU A 30 -24.78 4.28 -2.14
N LEU A 31 -24.00 4.44 -1.07
CA LEU A 31 -24.29 5.39 0.02
C LEU A 31 -24.49 6.84 -0.44
N PRO A 32 -23.79 7.39 -1.46
CA PRO A 32 -23.99 8.78 -1.89
C PRO A 32 -25.40 9.07 -2.40
N TRP A 33 -26.14 8.03 -2.79
CA TRP A 33 -27.53 8.13 -3.27
C TRP A 33 -28.56 7.84 -2.18
N LYS A 34 -28.12 7.51 -0.95
CA LYS A 34 -29.02 7.32 0.18
C LYS A 34 -29.11 8.61 1.00
N HIS A 35 -30.30 8.87 1.55
CA HIS A 35 -30.47 9.97 2.50
C HIS A 35 -29.56 9.80 3.73
N LEU A 36 -29.10 10.93 4.29
CA LEU A 36 -28.19 10.97 5.45
C LEU A 36 -28.65 10.08 6.61
N HIS A 37 -29.95 10.06 6.92
CA HIS A 37 -30.46 9.23 8.00
C HIS A 37 -30.33 7.73 7.67
N ALA A 38 -30.76 7.33 6.47
CA ALA A 38 -30.69 5.94 6.02
C ALA A 38 -29.24 5.42 5.95
N ARG A 39 -28.29 6.23 5.46
CA ARG A 39 -26.88 5.84 5.44
C ARG A 39 -26.30 5.66 6.85
N LYS A 40 -26.61 6.58 7.77
CA LYS A 40 -26.13 6.49 9.16
C LYS A 40 -26.71 5.26 9.85
N THR A 41 -28.00 5.01 9.69
CA THR A 41 -28.65 3.81 10.24
C THR A 41 -28.03 2.53 9.69
N PHE A 42 -27.84 2.45 8.37
CA PHE A 42 -27.20 1.30 7.73
C PHE A 42 -25.77 1.06 8.25
N LEU A 43 -24.93 2.10 8.29
CA LEU A 43 -23.56 1.98 8.79
C LEU A 43 -23.52 1.67 10.29
N ARG A 44 -24.48 2.17 11.08
CA ARG A 44 -24.61 1.85 12.51
C ARG A 44 -24.94 0.37 12.75
N HIS A 45 -25.78 -0.23 11.91
CA HIS A 45 -26.02 -1.68 11.97
C HIS A 45 -24.77 -2.49 11.61
N LEU A 46 -23.88 -1.94 10.79
CA LEU A 46 -22.61 -2.55 10.41
C LEU A 46 -21.43 -2.18 11.33
N THR A 47 -21.68 -1.45 12.42
CA THR A 47 -20.62 -0.95 13.33
C THR A 47 -19.74 -2.07 13.89
N ILE A 48 -18.55 -1.69 14.34
CA ILE A 48 -17.62 -2.58 15.06
C ILE A 48 -18.34 -3.33 16.20
N GLU A 49 -19.24 -2.64 16.93
CA GLU A 49 -20.02 -3.20 18.03
C GLU A 49 -21.01 -4.29 17.56
N ASN A 50 -21.62 -4.10 16.39
CA ASN A 50 -22.68 -4.97 15.86
C ASN A 50 -22.18 -5.99 14.82
N SER A 51 -20.94 -5.84 14.33
CA SER A 51 -20.34 -6.66 13.28
C SER A 51 -18.82 -6.75 13.51
N SER A 52 -18.44 -7.18 14.70
CA SER A 52 -17.03 -7.34 15.08
C SER A 52 -16.29 -8.27 14.13
N GLU A 53 -16.96 -9.19 13.42
CA GLU A 53 -16.35 -10.06 12.41
C GLU A 53 -15.90 -9.33 11.14
N LEU A 54 -16.63 -8.30 10.70
CA LEU A 54 -16.22 -7.48 9.54
C LEU A 54 -14.88 -6.79 9.81
N PHE A 55 -14.70 -6.42 11.08
CA PHE A 55 -13.51 -5.82 11.63
C PHE A 55 -12.42 -6.87 11.86
N ASN A 56 -12.71 -7.85 12.73
CA ASN A 56 -11.84 -8.92 13.20
C ASN A 56 -11.61 -10.04 12.18
N GLN A 57 -12.06 -9.89 10.92
CA GLN A 57 -11.52 -10.65 9.81
C GLN A 57 -10.03 -10.29 9.74
N LYS A 58 -9.26 -11.00 10.57
CA LYS A 58 -7.81 -11.01 10.50
C LYS A 58 -7.53 -11.25 9.03
N LEU A 59 -6.65 -10.43 8.47
CA LEU A 59 -5.89 -10.76 7.27
C LEU A 59 -4.98 -11.96 7.56
N GLN A 60 -5.55 -13.04 8.10
CA GLN A 60 -5.00 -14.38 7.99
C GLN A 60 -4.96 -14.64 6.50
N ASN A 61 -3.79 -14.38 5.93
CA ASN A 61 -3.48 -14.69 4.55
C ASN A 61 -4.49 -14.07 3.59
N SER A 62 -4.47 -12.74 3.39
CA SER A 62 -4.88 -12.26 2.06
C SER A 62 -3.81 -12.67 1.06
N LEU A 63 -3.77 -13.99 0.85
CA LEU A 63 -2.97 -14.68 -0.11
C LEU A 63 -3.29 -14.10 -1.48
N GLU A 64 -4.52 -13.69 -1.73
CA GLU A 64 -4.91 -12.96 -2.94
C GLU A 64 -4.14 -11.65 -3.13
N ILE A 65 -4.04 -10.78 -2.11
CA ILE A 65 -3.26 -9.54 -2.21
C ILE A 65 -1.78 -9.86 -2.42
N PHE A 66 -1.25 -10.82 -1.66
CA PHE A 66 0.13 -11.26 -1.79
C PHE A 66 0.40 -11.82 -3.20
N GLU A 67 -0.38 -12.81 -3.66
CA GLU A 67 -0.27 -13.43 -4.98
C GLU A 67 -0.42 -12.40 -6.09
N LYS A 68 -1.34 -11.44 -5.97
CA LYS A 68 -1.48 -10.35 -6.94
C LYS A 68 -0.24 -9.46 -7.01
N CYS A 69 0.34 -9.12 -5.86
CA CYS A 69 1.59 -8.35 -5.83
C CYS A 69 2.79 -9.13 -6.40
N HIS A 70 2.71 -10.46 -6.43
CA HIS A 70 3.77 -11.36 -6.90
C HIS A 70 3.40 -12.10 -8.19
N GLN A 71 2.30 -11.73 -8.86
CA GLN A 71 1.77 -12.50 -9.99
C GLN A 71 2.74 -12.58 -11.17
N HIS A 72 3.70 -11.65 -11.21
CA HIS A 72 4.74 -11.56 -12.23
C HIS A 72 6.13 -11.89 -11.69
N ASP A 73 6.24 -12.17 -10.39
CA ASP A 73 7.51 -12.49 -9.76
C ASP A 73 7.81 -13.98 -9.98
N LEU A 74 8.93 -14.27 -10.63
CA LEU A 74 9.44 -15.62 -10.81
C LEU A 74 10.45 -15.92 -9.71
N TYR A 75 10.15 -16.89 -8.85
CA TYR A 75 11.05 -17.31 -7.79
C TYR A 75 10.97 -18.82 -7.52
N ASP A 76 12.10 -19.43 -7.16
CA ASP A 76 12.17 -20.84 -6.83
C ASP A 76 11.89 -21.09 -5.34
N LYS A 77 10.74 -21.70 -5.02
CA LYS A 77 10.35 -22.03 -3.63
C LYS A 77 11.35 -22.92 -2.88
N LYS A 78 12.21 -23.65 -3.60
CA LYS A 78 13.10 -24.69 -3.07
C LYS A 78 14.41 -24.16 -2.47
N GLN A 79 14.74 -22.89 -2.61
CA GLN A 79 16.14 -22.46 -2.63
C GLN A 79 16.59 -21.48 -1.55
N ILE A 80 15.89 -21.41 -0.42
CA ILE A 80 16.41 -20.75 0.79
C ILE A 80 17.58 -21.57 1.42
N LEU A 81 17.91 -22.73 0.85
CA LEU A 81 18.78 -23.75 1.45
C LEU A 81 20.15 -23.95 0.79
N MET A 82 20.49 -23.24 -0.29
CA MET A 82 21.82 -23.33 -0.91
C MET A 82 22.64 -22.08 -0.56
N ASN A 83 23.34 -22.16 0.57
CA ASN A 83 24.38 -21.20 0.96
C ASN A 83 25.70 -21.61 0.28
N ASP A 84 25.86 -21.26 -0.99
CA ASP A 84 27.20 -21.00 -1.50
C ASP A 84 27.45 -19.51 -1.26
N SER A 85 28.19 -19.20 -0.19
CA SER A 85 28.58 -17.82 0.08
C SER A 85 29.54 -17.36 -1.01
N ILE A 86 29.20 -16.30 -1.72
CA ILE A 86 30.11 -15.65 -2.68
C ILE A 86 31.37 -15.23 -1.90
N GLU A 87 32.51 -15.84 -2.23
CA GLU A 87 33.80 -15.44 -1.67
C GLU A 87 34.22 -14.09 -2.27
N ILE A 88 34.41 -13.11 -1.40
CA ILE A 88 34.83 -11.77 -1.80
C ILE A 88 36.34 -11.78 -2.01
N ASP A 89 36.77 -11.90 -3.26
CA ASP A 89 38.15 -11.66 -3.68
C ASP A 89 38.40 -10.15 -3.84
N GLN A 90 39.31 -9.61 -3.02
CA GLN A 90 39.70 -8.19 -3.05
C GLN A 90 40.69 -7.85 -4.17
N ASP A 91 41.39 -8.85 -4.71
CA ASP A 91 42.38 -8.66 -5.77
C ASP A 91 41.75 -8.75 -7.17
N ARG A 92 40.50 -9.20 -7.25
CA ARG A 92 39.71 -9.33 -8.47
C ARG A 92 39.00 -8.01 -8.83
N ALA A 93 38.97 -7.70 -10.13
CA ALA A 93 38.04 -6.71 -10.68
C ALA A 93 36.65 -7.32 -10.88
N TRP A 94 35.66 -6.81 -10.15
CA TRP A 94 34.26 -7.22 -10.17
C TRP A 94 33.53 -6.56 -11.34
N LYS A 95 32.87 -7.36 -12.17
CA LYS A 95 32.07 -6.84 -13.28
C LYS A 95 30.73 -6.35 -12.78
N VAL A 96 30.42 -5.08 -13.01
CA VAL A 96 29.20 -4.43 -12.53
C VAL A 96 28.34 -4.03 -13.72
N TYR A 97 27.11 -4.51 -13.75
CA TYR A 97 26.06 -3.99 -14.62
C TYR A 97 25.15 -3.06 -13.82
N THR A 98 24.81 -1.90 -14.38
CA THR A 98 23.92 -0.93 -13.76
C THR A 98 23.10 -0.14 -14.78
N ASP A 99 21.85 0.16 -14.43
CA ASP A 99 21.00 1.12 -15.15
C ASP A 99 20.93 2.49 -14.46
N HIS A 100 21.77 2.72 -13.43
CA HIS A 100 21.78 3.94 -12.64
C HIS A 100 22.90 4.90 -13.10
N GLU A 101 22.52 6.04 -13.68
CA GLU A 101 23.47 7.02 -14.24
C GLU A 101 24.57 7.47 -13.26
N LEU A 102 24.22 7.78 -12.00
CA LEU A 102 25.23 8.14 -10.99
C LEU A 102 26.23 7.01 -10.70
N VAL A 103 25.81 5.74 -10.73
CA VAL A 103 26.74 4.62 -10.51
C VAL A 103 27.68 4.52 -11.70
N THR A 104 27.16 4.64 -12.92
CA THR A 104 27.99 4.71 -14.14
C THR A 104 29.01 5.84 -14.07
N GLN A 105 28.64 7.00 -13.52
CA GLN A 105 29.52 8.17 -13.45
C GLN A 105 30.57 8.09 -12.33
N TYR A 106 30.21 7.49 -11.19
CA TYR A 106 31.02 7.61 -9.97
C TYR A 106 31.68 6.30 -9.50
N LEU A 107 31.37 5.15 -10.11
CA LEU A 107 32.05 3.88 -9.84
C LEU A 107 33.41 3.81 -10.56
N ASN A 108 34.38 4.58 -10.05
CA ASN A 108 35.70 4.76 -10.65
C ASN A 108 36.81 3.95 -9.95
N ASP A 109 36.46 3.12 -8.98
CA ASP A 109 37.44 2.32 -8.25
C ASP A 109 37.90 1.13 -9.11
N LYS A 110 39.22 0.87 -9.13
CA LYS A 110 39.87 -0.16 -9.96
C LYS A 110 39.38 -1.59 -9.72
N HIS A 111 38.77 -1.86 -8.56
CA HIS A 111 38.21 -3.18 -8.25
C HIS A 111 36.86 -3.42 -8.90
N TYR A 112 36.31 -2.43 -9.63
CA TYR A 112 35.06 -2.56 -10.36
C TYR A 112 35.24 -2.23 -11.85
N GLN A 113 34.61 -3.02 -12.69
CA GLN A 113 34.56 -2.81 -14.13
C GLN A 113 33.11 -2.74 -14.57
N LEU A 114 32.69 -1.57 -15.07
CA LEU A 114 31.37 -1.42 -15.68
C LEU A 114 31.29 -2.22 -16.99
N ILE A 115 30.19 -2.96 -17.17
CA ILE A 115 29.91 -3.74 -18.38
C ILE A 115 28.48 -3.51 -18.86
N ASP A 116 28.24 -3.73 -20.15
CA ASP A 116 26.92 -3.53 -20.79
C ASP A 116 26.02 -4.77 -20.76
N ASP A 117 26.60 -5.96 -20.57
CA ASP A 117 25.90 -7.24 -20.62
C ASP A 117 25.58 -7.74 -19.19
N PRO A 118 24.31 -7.75 -18.74
CA PRO A 118 23.94 -8.22 -17.41
C PRO A 118 24.23 -9.71 -17.17
N ASP A 119 24.30 -10.53 -18.23
CA ASP A 119 24.53 -11.97 -18.10
C ASP A 119 25.96 -12.26 -17.65
N GLN A 120 26.91 -11.41 -18.03
CA GLN A 120 28.33 -11.52 -17.68
C GLN A 120 28.72 -10.78 -16.39
N ALA A 121 27.75 -10.16 -15.70
CA ALA A 121 28.00 -9.37 -14.50
C ALA A 121 28.18 -10.24 -13.26
N ASP A 122 29.11 -9.85 -12.41
CA ASP A 122 29.25 -10.39 -11.06
C ASP A 122 28.33 -9.64 -10.07
N ILE A 123 28.07 -8.37 -10.35
CA ILE A 123 27.20 -7.49 -9.55
C ILE A 123 26.13 -6.87 -10.45
N LEU A 124 24.87 -7.09 -10.09
CA LEU A 124 23.72 -6.41 -10.67
C LEU A 124 23.28 -5.28 -9.73
N PHE A 125 23.71 -4.06 -10.04
CA PHE A 125 23.28 -2.86 -9.31
C PHE A 125 22.23 -2.11 -10.12
N VAL A 126 20.95 -2.43 -9.94
CA VAL A 126 19.88 -1.92 -10.80
C VAL A 126 18.78 -1.22 -9.99
N MET A 127 18.24 -0.14 -10.56
CA MET A 127 17.11 0.64 -10.06
C MET A 127 15.77 0.11 -10.55
N LYS A 128 15.72 -0.46 -11.76
CA LYS A 128 14.52 -1.15 -12.23
C LYS A 128 14.27 -2.38 -11.38
N GLN A 129 13.01 -2.59 -11.01
CA GLN A 129 12.58 -3.76 -10.26
C GLN A 129 12.97 -5.04 -10.99
N LEU A 130 13.67 -5.93 -10.29
CA LEU A 130 13.91 -7.29 -10.74
C LEU A 130 12.65 -8.12 -10.45
N ASN A 131 12.09 -8.74 -11.47
CA ASN A 131 10.94 -9.65 -11.34
C ASN A 131 11.36 -11.12 -11.35
N GLU A 132 12.64 -11.40 -11.64
CA GLU A 132 13.16 -12.75 -11.83
C GLU A 132 14.27 -13.04 -10.83
N PHE A 133 13.91 -13.76 -9.78
CA PHE A 133 14.81 -14.22 -8.72
C PHE A 133 14.98 -15.75 -8.79
N ARG A 134 15.04 -16.31 -10.02
CA ARG A 134 15.30 -17.73 -10.26
C ARG A 134 16.79 -18.01 -10.13
N HIS A 135 17.16 -19.20 -9.64
CA HIS A 135 18.57 -19.60 -9.48
C HIS A 135 19.37 -19.35 -10.75
N GLU A 136 18.84 -19.84 -11.88
CA GLU A 136 19.47 -19.83 -13.19
C GLU A 136 19.87 -18.42 -13.63
N THR A 137 19.19 -17.40 -13.08
CA THR A 137 19.33 -15.99 -13.42
C THR A 137 20.26 -15.25 -12.45
N ILE A 138 20.30 -15.67 -11.18
CA ILE A 138 20.97 -14.95 -10.08
C ILE A 138 22.16 -15.70 -9.47
N GLU A 139 22.39 -16.95 -9.89
CA GLU A 139 23.46 -17.80 -9.38
C GLU A 139 24.81 -17.09 -9.46
N ASN A 140 25.53 -17.07 -8.32
CA ASN A 140 26.83 -16.43 -8.16
C ASN A 140 26.88 -14.91 -8.43
N LYS A 141 25.74 -14.20 -8.43
CA LYS A 141 25.68 -12.74 -8.58
C LYS A 141 25.34 -12.03 -7.27
N LEU A 142 25.97 -10.89 -7.02
CA LEU A 142 25.54 -9.94 -6.00
C LEU A 142 24.47 -9.02 -6.58
N ILE A 143 23.36 -8.83 -5.88
CA ILE A 143 22.20 -8.09 -6.39
C ILE A 143 21.81 -6.98 -5.40
N SER A 144 21.49 -5.80 -5.92
CA SER A 144 21.13 -4.61 -5.13
C SER A 144 19.66 -4.59 -4.66
N GLN A 145 18.93 -5.69 -4.79
CA GLN A 145 17.50 -5.82 -4.45
C GLN A 145 17.27 -7.15 -3.75
N PHE A 146 16.30 -7.19 -2.85
CA PHE A 146 15.93 -8.41 -2.14
C PHE A 146 14.68 -9.05 -2.75
N PRO A 147 14.63 -10.39 -2.86
CA PRO A 147 13.37 -11.08 -3.10
C PRO A 147 12.34 -10.66 -2.06
N PHE A 148 11.10 -10.39 -2.47
CA PHE A 148 9.98 -10.00 -1.60
C PHE A 148 10.12 -8.63 -0.90
N GLU A 149 11.02 -7.74 -1.33
CA GLU A 149 11.14 -6.38 -0.74
C GLU A 149 9.86 -5.54 -0.89
N ASN A 150 9.00 -5.89 -1.85
CA ASN A 150 7.69 -5.27 -2.07
C ASN A 150 6.80 -5.29 -0.81
N ILE A 151 7.05 -6.18 0.14
CA ILE A 151 6.33 -6.26 1.41
C ILE A 151 6.44 -4.96 2.23
N ILE A 152 7.53 -4.21 2.07
CA ILE A 152 7.76 -2.91 2.70
C ILE A 152 7.69 -1.74 1.73
N THR A 153 7.99 -1.93 0.44
CA THR A 153 8.00 -0.83 -0.54
C THR A 153 6.62 -0.58 -1.17
N ASN A 154 5.72 -1.56 -1.17
CA ASN A 154 4.34 -1.39 -1.59
C ASN A 154 3.47 -0.83 -0.43
N LYS A 155 2.69 0.24 -0.72
CA LYS A 155 1.90 0.95 0.30
C LYS A 155 0.87 0.06 1.00
N GLU A 156 0.25 -0.86 0.26
CA GLU A 156 -0.73 -1.79 0.78
C GLU A 156 -0.04 -2.87 1.63
N LEU A 157 0.97 -3.56 1.10
CA LEU A 157 1.66 -4.62 1.83
C LEU A 157 2.34 -4.11 3.10
N LEU A 158 2.88 -2.88 3.08
CA LEU A 158 3.44 -2.24 4.27
C LEU A 158 2.38 -2.07 5.36
N ALA A 159 1.20 -1.55 5.01
CA ALA A 159 0.10 -1.36 5.95
C ALA A 159 -0.38 -2.71 6.52
N LEU A 160 -0.54 -3.73 5.67
CA LEU A 160 -0.95 -5.06 6.09
C LEU A 160 0.08 -5.73 7.02
N THR A 161 1.36 -5.62 6.69
CA THR A 161 2.45 -6.19 7.46
C THR A 161 2.60 -5.49 8.81
N ALA A 162 2.52 -4.16 8.84
CA ALA A 162 2.63 -3.38 10.05
C ALA A 162 1.54 -3.70 11.07
N ARG A 163 0.30 -4.00 10.66
CA ARG A 163 -0.79 -4.40 11.57
C ARG A 163 -0.48 -5.67 12.39
N ARG A 164 0.47 -6.50 11.95
CA ARG A 164 0.94 -7.67 12.74
C ARG A 164 1.73 -7.26 13.97
N TRP A 165 2.22 -6.02 14.03
CA TRP A 165 3.06 -5.50 15.11
C TRP A 165 2.45 -5.74 16.49
N LYS A 166 1.16 -5.43 16.70
CA LYS A 166 0.52 -5.64 18.01
C LYS A 166 0.51 -7.11 18.45
N SER A 167 0.30 -8.05 17.53
CA SER A 167 0.33 -9.48 17.88
C SER A 167 1.73 -9.97 18.28
N LEU A 168 2.78 -9.29 17.81
CA LEU A 168 4.18 -9.68 18.03
C LEU A 168 4.81 -8.94 19.22
N TYR A 169 4.44 -7.68 19.43
CA TYR A 169 5.12 -6.77 20.36
C TYR A 169 4.16 -6.01 21.30
N GLY A 170 2.85 -6.23 21.19
CA GLY A 170 1.86 -5.44 21.92
C GLY A 170 1.81 -5.76 23.41
N SER A 171 2.14 -4.77 24.24
CA SER A 171 1.45 -4.53 25.53
C SER A 171 0.35 -3.50 25.30
N SER A 172 -0.78 -3.62 26.01
CA SER A 172 -1.96 -2.77 25.86
C SER A 172 -1.61 -1.28 25.89
N THR A 173 -1.73 -0.59 24.75
CA THR A 173 -1.67 0.88 24.70
C THR A 173 -3.04 1.43 25.06
N SER A 174 -3.07 2.45 25.91
CA SER A 174 -4.27 3.06 26.50
C SER A 174 -4.98 4.06 25.57
N ASP A 175 -4.91 3.87 24.25
CA ASP A 175 -5.56 4.78 23.32
C ASP A 175 -7.00 4.30 23.11
N ASN A 176 -7.98 5.11 23.52
CA ASN A 176 -9.41 4.83 23.39
C ASN A 176 -9.92 4.71 21.92
N ASP A 177 -9.03 4.52 20.93
CA ASP A 177 -9.40 4.24 19.55
C ASP A 177 -9.54 2.72 19.35
N PRO A 178 -10.77 2.21 19.25
CA PRO A 178 -11.03 0.77 19.17
C PRO A 178 -10.43 0.14 17.90
N TYR A 179 -10.12 0.91 16.85
CA TYR A 179 -9.46 0.38 15.66
C TYR A 179 -7.97 0.18 15.87
N ILE A 180 -7.29 1.16 16.47
CA ILE A 180 -5.87 1.03 16.83
C ILE A 180 -5.72 -0.14 17.82
N ASP A 181 -6.68 -0.28 18.74
CA ASP A 181 -6.66 -1.33 19.74
C ASP A 181 -7.01 -2.74 19.24
N SER A 182 -7.88 -2.89 18.26
CA SER A 182 -8.25 -4.22 17.73
C SER A 182 -7.35 -4.69 16.58
N HIS A 183 -6.86 -3.78 15.74
CA HIS A 183 -6.13 -4.11 14.50
C HIS A 183 -4.65 -3.79 14.52
N GLY A 184 -4.14 -3.19 15.59
CA GLY A 184 -2.74 -3.34 15.95
C GLY A 184 -1.73 -2.70 15.01
N SER A 185 -2.11 -1.61 14.31
CA SER A 185 -1.12 -0.77 13.63
C SER A 185 -0.19 -0.18 14.68
N PRO A 186 1.13 -0.16 14.44
CA PRO A 186 2.06 0.44 15.38
C PRO A 186 1.78 1.94 15.50
N PRO A 187 2.10 2.56 16.65
CA PRO A 187 1.81 3.98 16.89
C PRO A 187 2.51 4.92 15.89
N TRP A 188 3.56 4.46 15.23
CA TRP A 188 4.30 5.21 14.21
C TRP A 188 3.71 5.11 12.79
N LEU A 189 2.73 4.23 12.55
CA LEU A 189 2.06 4.11 11.25
C LEU A 189 0.59 4.53 11.34
N ALA A 190 0.21 5.51 10.52
CA ALA A 190 -1.17 5.96 10.44
C ALA A 190 -2.11 4.84 9.97
N THR A 191 -3.29 4.76 10.59
CA THR A 191 -4.35 3.82 10.19
C THR A 191 -4.60 3.90 8.69
N THR A 192 -4.52 2.78 8.01
CA THR A 192 -4.60 2.70 6.55
C THR A 192 -5.54 1.56 6.18
N PHE A 193 -6.36 1.74 5.14
CA PHE A 193 -7.26 0.72 4.58
C PHE A 193 -7.00 0.56 3.09
N ASN A 194 -7.07 -0.65 2.56
CA ASN A 194 -7.20 -0.90 1.14
C ASN A 194 -8.67 -0.73 0.71
N LEU A 195 -8.97 0.21 -0.18
CA LEU A 195 -10.36 0.49 -0.59
C LEU A 195 -10.92 -0.46 -1.68
N THR A 196 -10.12 -1.42 -2.14
CA THR A 196 -10.55 -2.54 -2.98
C THR A 196 -11.08 -3.70 -2.13
N TYR A 197 -10.40 -4.02 -1.02
CA TYR A 197 -10.72 -5.18 -0.19
C TYR A 197 -11.39 -4.82 1.15
N GLU A 198 -11.18 -3.60 1.63
CA GLU A 198 -11.57 -3.15 2.98
C GLU A 198 -12.52 -1.95 2.95
N LEU A 199 -13.25 -1.75 1.85
CA LEU A 199 -14.12 -0.58 1.66
C LEU A 199 -15.23 -0.49 2.72
N SER A 200 -15.84 -1.62 3.02
CA SER A 200 -16.91 -1.71 4.02
C SER A 200 -16.38 -1.46 5.44
N GLN A 201 -15.22 -2.04 5.80
CA GLN A 201 -14.51 -1.77 7.06
C GLN A 201 -14.17 -0.27 7.19
N PHE A 202 -13.65 0.33 6.11
CA PHE A 202 -13.35 1.76 6.08
C PHE A 202 -14.59 2.61 6.34
N ALA A 203 -15.70 2.34 5.65
CA ALA A 203 -16.93 3.13 5.78
C ALA A 203 -17.54 3.04 7.19
N VAL A 204 -17.51 1.85 7.79
CA VAL A 204 -17.93 1.64 9.18
C VAL A 204 -17.05 2.44 10.14
N TYR A 205 -15.72 2.34 9.98
CA TYR A 205 -14.79 3.06 10.83
C TYR A 205 -14.90 4.57 10.67
N PHE A 206 -15.11 5.04 9.43
CA PHE A 206 -15.38 6.44 9.15
C PHE A 206 -16.62 6.94 9.91
N GLN A 207 -17.73 6.18 9.89
CA GLN A 207 -18.95 6.54 10.61
C GLN A 207 -18.75 6.56 12.12
N TYR A 208 -18.02 5.58 12.67
CA TYR A 208 -17.66 5.55 14.07
C TYR A 208 -16.92 6.83 14.49
N ARG A 209 -15.89 7.22 13.73
CA ARG A 209 -15.12 8.44 14.03
C ARG A 209 -15.96 9.71 13.91
N GLU A 210 -16.90 9.75 12.96
CA GLU A 210 -17.87 10.86 12.86
C GLU A 210 -18.79 10.93 14.09
N ASP A 211 -19.32 9.79 14.55
CA ASP A 211 -20.19 9.71 15.72
C ASP A 211 -19.43 10.08 17.03
N GLN A 212 -18.14 9.75 17.11
CA GLN A 212 -17.25 10.15 18.22
C GLN A 212 -16.67 11.57 18.09
N GLN A 213 -17.03 12.33 17.04
CA GLN A 213 -16.53 13.68 16.77
C GLN A 213 -14.99 13.76 16.65
N LEU A 214 -14.36 12.70 16.15
CA LEU A 214 -12.91 12.63 15.91
C LEU A 214 -12.55 13.23 14.54
N ASP A 215 -11.34 13.80 14.41
CA ASP A 215 -10.87 14.38 13.14
C ASP A 215 -10.91 13.35 12.02
N ASN A 216 -11.81 13.48 11.05
CA ASN A 216 -12.06 12.48 10.02
C ASN A 216 -11.44 12.83 8.66
N THR A 217 -10.31 13.53 8.66
CA THR A 217 -9.55 13.81 7.44
C THR A 217 -8.69 12.62 7.03
N TRP A 218 -8.80 12.22 5.76
CA TRP A 218 -8.08 11.11 5.15
C TRP A 218 -7.32 11.56 3.91
N ILE A 219 -6.20 10.90 3.65
CA ILE A 219 -5.49 11.00 2.38
C ILE A 219 -5.64 9.69 1.62
N VAL A 220 -6.27 9.77 0.45
CA VAL A 220 -6.48 8.64 -0.45
C VAL A 220 -5.38 8.67 -1.50
N LYS A 221 -4.71 7.53 -1.68
CA LYS A 221 -3.55 7.41 -2.58
C LYS A 221 -3.69 6.19 -3.48
N PRO A 222 -3.28 6.27 -4.75
CA PRO A 222 -3.12 5.09 -5.59
C PRO A 222 -2.01 4.21 -5.06
N ILE A 223 -2.19 2.89 -5.18
CA ILE A 223 -1.23 1.91 -4.65
C ILE A 223 0.10 2.02 -5.40
N ASN A 224 0.06 2.04 -6.74
CA ASN A 224 1.23 1.90 -7.61
C ASN A 224 1.73 3.22 -8.24
N LEU A 225 1.08 4.37 -8.00
CA LEU A 225 1.57 5.65 -8.52
C LEU A 225 2.44 6.38 -7.49
N THR A 226 3.27 7.29 -8.01
CA THR A 226 4.20 8.14 -7.25
C THR A 226 3.99 9.61 -7.60
N ARG A 227 4.78 10.51 -6.99
CA ARG A 227 4.78 11.96 -7.28
C ARG A 227 3.42 12.66 -7.07
N SER A 228 2.66 12.22 -6.06
CA SER A 228 1.36 12.81 -5.69
C SER A 228 0.26 12.73 -6.76
N ILE A 229 0.48 11.96 -7.82
CA ILE A 229 -0.52 11.76 -8.89
C ILE A 229 -1.73 11.05 -8.29
N ASP A 230 -2.94 11.55 -8.60
CA ASP A 230 -4.23 10.96 -8.22
C ASP A 230 -4.40 10.75 -6.69
N MET A 231 -3.77 11.61 -5.90
CA MET A 231 -3.93 11.69 -4.46
C MET A 231 -4.98 12.75 -4.08
N SER A 232 -5.82 12.45 -3.10
CA SER A 232 -6.85 13.36 -2.59
C SER A 232 -6.85 13.40 -1.07
N VAL A 233 -6.88 14.61 -0.50
CA VAL A 233 -7.10 14.81 0.95
C VAL A 233 -8.53 15.30 1.15
N THR A 234 -9.31 14.57 1.92
CA THR A 234 -10.74 14.87 2.10
C THR A 234 -11.28 14.28 3.40
N ASN A 235 -12.35 14.87 3.90
CA ASN A 235 -13.16 14.35 4.99
C ASN A 235 -14.57 13.95 4.52
N SER A 236 -14.77 13.77 3.20
CA SER A 236 -16.05 13.35 2.63
C SER A 236 -16.05 11.85 2.35
N LEU A 237 -16.87 11.10 3.09
CA LEU A 237 -17.09 9.67 2.83
C LEU A 237 -17.56 9.44 1.40
N ASP A 238 -18.50 10.26 0.93
CA ASP A 238 -19.11 10.14 -0.40
C ASP A 238 -18.06 10.27 -1.52
N MET A 239 -17.05 11.13 -1.33
CA MET A 239 -15.91 11.22 -2.24
C MET A 239 -15.02 9.99 -2.15
N ILE A 240 -14.62 9.60 -0.93
CA ILE A 240 -13.63 8.53 -0.71
C ILE A 240 -14.10 7.19 -1.30
N ILE A 241 -15.37 6.82 -1.12
CA ILE A 241 -15.89 5.53 -1.62
C ILE A 241 -15.98 5.45 -3.16
N ARG A 242 -15.94 6.60 -3.84
CA ARG A 242 -15.98 6.69 -5.31
C ARG A 242 -14.58 6.76 -5.92
N LEU A 243 -13.58 7.28 -5.20
CA LEU A 243 -12.20 7.36 -5.69
C LEU A 243 -11.65 6.02 -6.23
N PRO A 244 -11.93 4.84 -5.64
CA PRO A 244 -11.46 3.56 -6.18
C PRO A 244 -11.98 3.20 -7.58
N GLU A 245 -12.95 3.94 -8.12
CA GLU A 245 -13.43 3.74 -9.50
C GLU A 245 -12.38 4.10 -10.55
N SER A 246 -11.40 4.95 -10.22
CA SER A 246 -10.24 5.23 -11.09
C SER A 246 -9.11 4.21 -10.95
N GLY A 247 -9.23 3.25 -10.03
CA GLY A 247 -8.26 2.18 -9.81
C GLY A 247 -8.00 1.90 -8.33
N PRO A 248 -7.14 0.89 -8.02
CA PRO A 248 -6.84 0.49 -6.65
C PRO A 248 -6.22 1.62 -5.83
N LYS A 249 -6.77 1.83 -4.62
CA LYS A 249 -6.37 2.91 -3.71
C LYS A 249 -6.35 2.46 -2.27
N ILE A 250 -5.52 3.13 -1.48
CA ILE A 250 -5.55 3.08 -0.02
C ILE A 250 -6.11 4.38 0.55
N ALA A 251 -6.87 4.31 1.64
CA ALA A 251 -7.21 5.45 2.49
C ALA A 251 -6.34 5.41 3.74
N CYS A 252 -5.51 6.43 3.92
CA CYS A 252 -4.63 6.56 5.08
C CYS A 252 -5.07 7.75 5.92
N LYS A 253 -5.10 7.61 7.25
CA LYS A 253 -5.47 8.68 8.17
C LYS A 253 -4.51 9.84 7.96
N TYR A 254 -5.05 11.02 7.64
CA TYR A 254 -4.20 12.19 7.41
C TYR A 254 -3.66 12.72 8.75
N VAL A 255 -2.36 13.03 8.78
CA VAL A 255 -1.72 13.73 9.90
C VAL A 255 -2.09 15.21 9.80
N SER A 256 -3.15 15.57 10.52
CA SER A 256 -3.75 16.92 10.56
C SER A 256 -3.01 17.89 11.47
N SER A 257 -2.21 17.39 12.42
CA SER A 257 -1.37 18.20 13.32
C SER A 257 0.12 17.89 13.13
N PRO A 258 0.73 18.21 11.96
CA PRO A 258 2.14 17.98 11.72
C PRO A 258 3.01 18.99 12.48
N VAL A 259 4.28 18.63 12.72
CA VAL A 259 5.31 19.60 13.07
C VAL A 259 5.55 20.50 11.85
N LEU A 260 5.59 21.81 12.07
CA LEU A 260 5.84 22.80 11.02
C LEU A 260 7.22 23.41 11.17
N LEU A 261 7.94 23.54 10.05
CA LEU A 261 9.22 24.22 9.99
C LEU A 261 8.99 25.72 9.77
N LYS A 262 9.55 26.56 10.64
CA LYS A 262 9.58 28.02 10.46
C LYS A 262 10.82 28.40 9.65
N ILE A 263 10.60 29.05 8.51
CA ILE A 263 11.69 29.55 7.66
C ILE A 263 11.85 31.04 7.99
N PRO A 264 13.01 31.49 8.50
CA PRO A 264 13.23 32.89 8.89
C PRO A 264 12.91 33.90 7.78
N GLU A 265 13.16 33.54 6.52
CA GLU A 265 12.93 34.35 5.33
C GLU A 265 11.44 34.42 4.92
N MET A 266 10.58 33.54 5.44
CA MET A 266 9.14 33.55 5.18
C MET A 266 8.38 34.00 6.43
N GLU A 267 8.24 35.31 6.58
CA GLU A 267 7.58 35.94 7.72
C GLU A 267 6.15 35.39 7.89
N ASN A 268 5.83 34.92 9.11
CA ASN A 268 4.54 34.34 9.51
C ASN A 268 4.07 33.09 8.71
N GLN A 269 4.97 32.42 7.99
CA GLN A 269 4.64 31.16 7.31
C GLN A 269 5.41 30.00 7.95
N SER A 270 4.80 28.83 7.92
CA SER A 270 5.46 27.59 8.33
C SER A 270 5.08 26.49 7.37
N ILE A 271 6.05 25.63 7.05
CA ILE A 271 5.87 24.61 6.03
C ILE A 271 5.80 23.23 6.67
N LYS A 272 4.93 22.38 6.10
CA LYS A 272 4.93 20.95 6.38
C LYS A 272 6.08 20.30 5.63
N PHE A 273 6.76 19.35 6.27
CA PHE A 273 7.86 18.59 5.66
C PHE A 273 7.76 17.10 6.00
N ASP A 274 8.51 16.29 5.25
CA ASP A 274 8.82 14.90 5.59
C ASP A 274 10.35 14.71 5.64
N VAL A 275 10.80 13.67 6.34
CA VAL A 275 12.21 13.32 6.45
C VAL A 275 12.45 12.04 5.67
N ARG A 276 13.45 12.06 4.77
CA ARG A 276 13.90 10.90 4.02
C ARG A 276 15.11 10.27 4.69
N TYR A 277 14.97 9.01 5.10
CA TYR A 277 16.07 8.16 5.53
C TYR A 277 16.50 7.26 4.38
N VAL A 278 17.80 7.11 4.18
CA VAL A 278 18.39 6.11 3.28
C VAL A 278 18.94 4.99 4.17
N ILE A 279 18.45 3.78 3.97
CA ILE A 279 18.84 2.58 4.71
C ILE A 279 19.48 1.64 3.69
N LEU A 280 20.69 1.16 4.01
CA LEU A 280 21.45 0.18 3.22
C LEU A 280 21.53 -1.13 4.00
#